data_AF-A0A812Z6V0-F1
#
_entry.id   AF-A0A812Z6V0-F1
#
_cell.length_a   1.000
_cell.length_b   1.000
_cell.length_c   1.000
_cell.angle_alpha   90.00
_cell.angle_beta   90.00
_cell.angle_gamma   90.00
#
_symmetry.space_group_name_H-M   'P 1'
#
loop_
_entity.id
_entity.type
_entity.pdbx_description
1 polymer ?
#
loop_
_entity_poly.entity_id
_entity_poly.type
_entity_poly.pdbx_seq_one_letter_code
_entity_poly.pdbx_strand_id
1 'polypeptide(L)'
;MECCLPGRFRTPLELHAKSLQRAGGAISMHFPMFTIPVETLLKMTTIEPHEELQAQGSLVVFDRSMGNAAFVSHQRPGSTQDLG
;
A
#
# COMPACT_ATOMS: atom_id res chain seq x y z
N MET A 1 -3.95 18.77 -28.96
CA MET A 1 -4.41 17.71 -28.05
C MET A 1 -4.37 18.31 -26.66
N GLU A 2 -5.43 19.02 -26.31
CA GLU A 2 -5.48 19.93 -25.16
C GLU A 2 -6.05 19.18 -23.96
N CYS A 3 -5.20 18.48 -23.22
CA CYS A 3 -5.53 18.06 -21.88
C CYS A 3 -5.14 19.20 -20.93
N CYS A 4 -6.08 20.11 -20.61
CA CYS A 4 -6.16 20.90 -19.36
C CYS A 4 -7.18 22.05 -19.51
N LEU A 5 -8.44 21.84 -19.13
CA LEU A 5 -9.38 22.93 -18.86
C LEU A 5 -9.20 23.41 -17.40
N PRO A 6 -9.27 24.73 -17.12
CA PRO A 6 -9.19 25.28 -15.78
C PRO A 6 -10.55 25.11 -15.08
N GLY A 7 -10.82 23.90 -14.65
CA GLY A 7 -11.96 23.57 -13.80
C GLY A 7 -11.50 22.55 -12.78
N ARG A 8 -11.86 22.72 -11.52
CA ARG A 8 -11.61 21.72 -10.47
C ARG A 8 -12.53 20.51 -10.73
N PHE A 9 -12.19 19.69 -11.72
CA PHE A 9 -12.91 18.45 -12.01
C PHE A 9 -12.67 17.51 -10.85
N ARG A 10 -13.76 17.00 -10.26
CA ARG A 10 -13.63 16.04 -9.19
C ARG A 10 -12.99 14.77 -9.73
N THR A 11 -11.92 14.33 -9.11
CA THR A 11 -11.27 13.07 -9.48
C THR A 11 -12.21 11.89 -9.20
N PRO A 12 -12.06 10.75 -9.88
CA PRO A 12 -12.80 9.54 -9.54
C PRO A 12 -12.70 9.17 -8.05
N LEU A 13 -11.53 9.39 -7.44
CA LEU A 13 -11.31 9.18 -6.00
C LEU A 13 -12.15 10.12 -5.14
N GLU A 14 -12.23 11.40 -5.49
CA GLU A 14 -13.05 12.39 -4.78
C GLU A 14 -14.55 12.11 -4.90
N LEU A 15 -15.01 11.66 -6.07
CA LEU A 15 -16.39 11.24 -6.27
C LEU A 15 -16.75 10.03 -5.42
N HIS A 16 -15.86 9.02 -5.38
CA HIS A 16 -16.04 7.83 -4.56
C HIS A 16 -16.06 8.16 -3.06
N ALA A 17 -15.10 8.94 -2.56
CA ALA A 17 -15.05 9.36 -1.16
C ALA A 17 -16.33 10.08 -0.71
N LYS A 18 -16.90 10.93 -1.58
CA LYS A 18 -18.18 11.61 -1.30
C LYS A 18 -19.37 10.65 -1.25
N SER A 19 -19.34 9.57 -2.03
CA SER A 19 -20.39 8.54 -1.97
C SER A 19 -20.37 7.79 -0.64
N LEU A 20 -19.17 7.51 -0.10
CA LEU A 20 -18.98 6.83 1.18
C LEU A 20 -19.47 7.67 2.36
N GLN A 21 -19.23 8.98 2.35
CA GLN A 21 -19.69 9.89 3.43
C GLN A 21 -21.22 9.98 3.58
N ARG A 22 -21.99 9.59 2.56
CA ARG A 22 -23.46 9.64 2.58
C ARG A 22 -24.09 8.41 3.23
N ALA A 23 -23.35 7.31 3.36
CA ALA A 23 -23.78 6.11 4.05
C ALA A 23 -23.37 6.21 5.53
N GLY A 24 -24.13 6.97 6.32
CA GLY A 24 -23.84 7.25 7.73
C GLY A 24 -23.65 5.98 8.56
N GLY A 25 -22.39 5.71 8.92
CA GLY A 25 -21.92 4.62 9.78
C GLY A 25 -20.45 4.87 10.11
N ALA A 26 -19.91 4.22 11.15
CA ALA A 26 -18.49 4.28 11.49
C ALA A 26 -17.65 4.14 10.21
N ILE A 27 -16.61 4.98 10.03
CA ILE A 27 -15.78 5.00 8.82
C ILE A 27 -15.18 3.60 8.65
N SER A 28 -15.82 2.79 7.79
CA SER A 28 -15.32 1.47 7.45
C SER A 28 -14.08 1.67 6.59
N MET A 29 -12.96 1.05 6.99
CA MET A 29 -11.72 1.07 6.22
C MET A 29 -11.90 0.25 4.95
N HIS A 30 -12.45 0.86 3.89
CA HIS A 30 -12.68 0.22 2.59
C HIS A 30 -11.39 -0.17 1.86
N PHE A 31 -10.28 0.49 2.22
CA PHE A 31 -8.95 0.21 1.68
C PHE A 31 -8.01 -0.08 2.86
N PRO A 32 -7.95 -1.34 3.32
CA PRO A 32 -7.04 -1.71 4.40
C PRO A 32 -5.59 -1.47 3.98
N MET A 33 -4.79 -0.99 4.92
CA MET A 33 -3.34 -0.83 4.72
C MET A 33 -2.68 -2.19 4.95
N PHE A 34 -2.15 -2.78 3.89
CA PHE A 34 -1.40 -4.02 3.99
C PHE A 34 0.09 -3.73 4.22
N THR A 35 0.72 -4.53 5.07
CA THR A 35 2.12 -4.40 5.49
C THR A 35 2.78 -5.77 5.59
N ILE A 36 4.11 -5.80 5.42
CA ILE A 36 4.92 -6.99 5.66
C ILE A 36 5.73 -6.73 6.94
N PRO A 37 5.71 -7.63 7.94
CA PRO A 37 6.55 -7.49 9.12
C PRO A 37 8.03 -7.37 8.73
N VAL A 38 8.79 -6.50 9.41
CA VAL A 38 10.18 -6.21 9.00
C VAL A 38 11.07 -7.46 9.00
N GLU A 39 10.86 -8.37 9.96
CA GLU A 39 11.60 -9.62 10.03
C GLU A 39 11.30 -10.53 8.83
N THR A 40 10.04 -10.58 8.39
CA THR A 40 9.64 -11.29 7.16
C THR A 40 10.29 -10.64 5.96
N LEU A 41 10.18 -9.31 5.82
CA LEU A 41 10.76 -8.55 4.71
C LEU A 41 12.26 -8.78 4.56
N LEU A 42 13.00 -8.81 5.67
CA LEU A 42 14.46 -9.04 5.66
C LEU A 42 14.87 -10.47 5.28
N LYS A 43 13.97 -11.44 5.44
CA LYS A 43 14.19 -12.85 5.05
C LYS A 43 13.74 -13.16 3.62
N MET A 44 12.96 -12.28 3.00
CA MET A 44 12.48 -12.47 1.64
C MET A 44 13.63 -12.39 0.63
N THR A 45 13.75 -13.41 -0.22
CA THR A 45 14.72 -13.46 -1.32
C THR A 45 14.08 -13.10 -2.66
N THR A 46 12.76 -13.24 -2.77
CA THR A 46 11.92 -12.88 -3.92
C THR A 46 10.73 -12.06 -3.47
N ILE A 47 10.18 -11.26 -4.38
CA ILE A 47 8.92 -10.55 -4.17
C ILE A 47 7.86 -11.27 -4.97
N GLU A 48 6.85 -11.78 -4.27
CA GLU A 48 5.70 -12.45 -4.87
C GLU A 48 4.53 -11.47 -5.08
N PRO A 49 3.53 -11.81 -5.91
CA PRO A 49 2.31 -11.04 -6.06
C PRO A 49 1.57 -10.80 -4.74
N HIS A 50 0.81 -9.70 -4.67
CA HIS A 50 0.08 -9.28 -3.47
C HIS A 50 -0.82 -10.40 -2.90
N GLU A 51 -1.59 -11.03 -3.77
CA GLU A 51 -2.54 -12.09 -3.43
C GLU A 51 -1.84 -13.33 -2.88
N GLU A 52 -0.66 -13.66 -3.42
CA GLU A 52 0.15 -14.79 -2.96
C GLU A 52 0.76 -14.50 -1.59
N LEU A 53 1.34 -13.31 -1.39
CA LEU A 53 1.87 -12.91 -0.09
C LEU A 53 0.78 -12.85 0.99
N GLN A 54 -0.44 -12.46 0.62
CA GLN A 54 -1.60 -12.49 1.51
C GLN A 54 -2.02 -13.93 1.85
N ALA A 55 -2.11 -14.81 0.84
CA ALA A 55 -2.46 -16.22 1.05
C ALA A 55 -1.43 -16.96 1.91
N GLN A 56 -0.16 -16.58 1.81
CA GLN A 56 0.94 -17.11 2.64
C GLN A 56 0.97 -16.53 4.07
N GLY A 57 0.20 -15.47 4.34
CA GLY A 57 0.20 -14.76 5.63
C GLY A 57 1.40 -13.82 5.84
N SER A 58 2.26 -13.64 4.84
CA SER A 58 3.40 -12.71 4.87
C SER A 58 2.96 -11.26 4.75
N LEU A 59 1.87 -11.00 4.03
CA LEU A 59 1.24 -9.69 3.88
C LEU A 59 -0.02 -9.60 4.75
N VAL A 60 0.01 -8.70 5.74
CA VAL A 60 -1.02 -8.59 6.79
C VAL A 60 -1.64 -7.20 6.83
N VAL A 61 -2.88 -7.10 7.30
CA VAL A 61 -3.50 -5.80 7.58
C VAL A 61 -2.77 -5.15 8.75
N PHE A 62 -2.35 -3.91 8.59
CA PHE A 62 -1.67 -3.15 9.63
C PHE A 62 -2.60 -2.90 10.82
N ASP A 63 -2.12 -3.24 12.01
CA ASP A 63 -2.71 -2.85 13.28
C ASP A 63 -1.75 -1.93 14.04
N ARG A 64 -2.29 -0.92 14.73
CA ARG A 64 -1.49 0.04 15.50
C ARG A 64 -0.70 -0.63 16.65
N SER A 65 -1.14 -1.79 17.14
CA SER A 65 -0.41 -2.59 18.12
C SER A 65 0.89 -3.16 17.58
N MET A 66 1.07 -3.20 16.25
CA MET A 66 2.31 -3.68 15.61
C MET A 66 3.45 -2.65 15.66
N GLY A 67 3.17 -1.41 16.08
CA GLY A 67 4.15 -0.34 16.19
C GLY A 67 4.18 0.58 14.98
N ASN A 68 5.38 0.92 14.49
CA ASN A 68 5.57 1.87 13.40
C ASN A 68 5.59 1.17 12.03
N ALA A 69 5.08 1.84 11.00
CA ALA A 69 5.15 1.41 9.61
C ALA A 69 5.99 2.39 8.78
N ALA A 70 6.73 1.87 7.80
CA ALA A 70 7.49 2.67 6.83
C ALA A 70 7.00 2.35 5.41
N PHE A 71 6.87 3.39 4.58
CA PHE A 71 6.56 3.24 3.16
C PHE A 71 7.85 3.27 2.35
N VAL A 72 8.06 2.27 1.49
CA VAL A 72 9.23 2.17 0.62
C VAL A 72 8.74 2.27 -0.83
N SER A 73 8.95 3.43 -1.45
CA SER A 73 8.54 3.69 -2.84
C SER A 73 9.55 3.25 -3.89
N HIS A 74 10.83 3.18 -3.52
CA HIS A 74 11.92 2.86 -4.44
C HIS A 74 12.82 1.81 -3.81
N GLN A 75 12.65 0.56 -4.24
CA GLN A 75 13.59 -0.50 -3.94
C GLN A 75 14.83 -0.31 -4.82
N ARG A 76 15.99 -0.04 -4.21
CA ARG A 76 17.27 -0.09 -4.93
C ARG A 76 17.90 -1.46 -4.67
N PRO A 77 18.32 -2.21 -5.70
CA PRO A 77 19.13 -3.40 -5.50
C PRO A 77 20.42 -3.00 -4.77
N GLY A 78 20.72 -3.63 -3.64
CA GLY A 78 22.05 -3.57 -3.06
C GLY A 78 22.99 -4.38 -3.94
N SER A 79 23.96 -3.74 -4.59
CA SER A 79 24.99 -4.48 -5.32
C SER A 79 25.87 -5.22 -4.31
N THR A 80 25.88 -6.55 -4.36
CA THR A 80 26.92 -7.36 -3.73
C THR A 80 28.26 -6.97 -4.38
N GLN A 81 29.15 -6.35 -3.62
CA GLN A 81 30.55 -6.31 -4.00
C GLN A 81 31.12 -7.68 -3.65
N ASP A 82 31.35 -8.48 -4.69
CA ASP A 82 32.14 -9.71 -4.60
C ASP A 82 33.57 -9.30 -4.23
N LEU A 83 33.97 -9.54 -2.98
CA LEU A 83 35.38 -9.50 -2.59
C LEU A 83 35.93 -10.88 -2.93
N GLY A 84 36.73 -10.91 -4.00
CA GLY A 84 37.22 -12.11 -4.68
C GLY A 84 38.14 -13.03 -3.90
#